data_AF-A0A1V6U1Y1-F1
#
_entry.id   AF-A0A1V6U1Y1-F1
#
_cell.length_a   1.000
_cell.length_b   1.000
_cell.length_c   1.000
_cell.angle_alpha   90.00
_cell.angle_beta   90.00
_cell.angle_gamma   90.00
#
_symmetry.space_group_name_H-M   'P 1'
#
loop_
_entity.id
_entity.type
_entity.pdbx_description
1 polymer ?
#
loop_
_entity_poly.entity_id
_entity_poly.type
_entity_poly.pdbx_seq_one_letter_code
_entity_poly.pdbx_strand_id
1 'polypeptide(L)'
;MISASQSSGLTDHSFVEGLPASVKTYQYKGLDNFRHVVRSHINRLYDSLDTKRKRKAASDVVEDVGAAQANSQDIIDSGAYQHSQLSDPGDWYNNTDNEDNDLLFPQYEEGSQYIIFSIDNDSFQQNFLREDHHIFHVRLCYCPQTNILVVKMPLPSHEEAAVAFGEMLTFNLAEMVLRYEIALWGHTTLRVNDSTVKEADGAWGPRRPPRDAPPRPTLVLEIAFSDTYAKLRRDAHYWIYPARQEACIAIGIKINVQRPGITIDQYEWDISKCKPVTTNHFTIKRSGKRIYFDSENDEPRLIIPFHKLFRRQGKIPRERDIIISTQELVEFASLVWDRQFS
;
A
#
# COMPACT_ATOMS: atom_id res chain seq x y z
N MET A 1 -11.78 8.23 44.20
CA MET A 1 -10.67 7.29 43.92
C MET A 1 -11.01 6.59 42.62
N ILE A 2 -10.30 6.87 41.53
CA ILE A 2 -10.50 6.18 40.25
C ILE A 2 -9.39 5.13 40.16
N SER A 3 -9.79 3.87 39.93
CA SER A 3 -8.86 2.75 39.84
C SER A 3 -7.99 2.88 38.60
N ALA A 4 -6.67 2.70 38.76
CA ALA A 4 -5.75 2.60 37.64
C ALA A 4 -5.94 1.23 36.96
N SER A 5 -6.64 1.22 35.82
CA SER A 5 -6.63 0.06 34.93
C SER A 5 -5.23 -0.13 34.38
N GLN A 6 -4.64 -1.31 34.64
CA GLN A 6 -3.28 -1.65 34.29
C GLN A 6 -3.02 -1.46 32.78
N SER A 7 -2.03 -0.63 32.44
CA SER A 7 -1.41 -0.66 31.12
C SER A 7 -0.58 -1.93 30.99
N SER A 8 -1.19 -3.01 30.51
CA SER A 8 -0.43 -4.17 30.02
C SER A 8 0.41 -3.71 28.84
N GLY A 9 1.72 -3.57 29.06
CA GLY A 9 2.67 -3.19 28.04
C GLY A 9 2.75 -4.25 26.96
N LEU A 10 2.00 -4.05 25.87
CA LEU A 10 2.26 -4.73 24.61
C LEU A 10 3.61 -4.22 24.09
N THR A 11 4.68 -4.95 24.39
CA THR A 11 5.97 -4.85 23.70
C THR A 11 5.77 -5.35 22.27
N ASP A 12 5.23 -4.46 21.43
CA ASP A 12 4.72 -4.81 20.11
C ASP A 12 5.86 -4.96 19.11
N HIS A 13 6.32 -6.21 18.94
CA HIS A 13 7.29 -6.59 17.91
C HIS A 13 6.69 -6.61 16.49
N SER A 14 5.42 -6.20 16.33
CA SER A 14 4.65 -6.21 15.06
C SER A 14 5.36 -5.61 13.84
N PHE A 15 6.23 -4.61 14.03
CA PHE A 15 6.87 -3.88 12.94
C PHE A 15 7.89 -4.70 12.15
N VAL A 16 8.48 -5.73 12.79
CA VAL A 16 9.38 -6.67 12.11
C VAL A 16 8.67 -7.97 11.69
N GLU A 17 7.46 -8.20 12.19
CA GLU A 17 6.67 -9.40 11.91
C GLU A 17 6.18 -9.42 10.45
N GLY A 18 6.41 -10.52 9.74
CA GLY A 18 6.06 -10.63 8.32
C GLY A 18 6.98 -9.87 7.36
N LEU A 19 8.11 -9.33 7.84
CA LEU A 19 9.23 -8.98 6.96
C LEU A 19 9.83 -10.25 6.31
N PRO A 20 10.34 -10.18 5.06
CA PRO A 20 11.02 -11.32 4.43
C PRO A 20 12.24 -11.79 5.24
N ALA A 21 12.53 -13.09 5.23
CA ALA A 21 13.68 -13.64 5.96
C ALA A 21 15.04 -13.15 5.40
N SER A 22 15.07 -12.62 4.18
CA SER A 22 16.25 -12.01 3.55
C SER A 22 16.55 -10.57 4.01
N VAL A 23 15.74 -9.98 4.91
CA VAL A 23 15.98 -8.65 5.47
C VAL A 23 17.27 -8.62 6.30
N LYS A 24 18.18 -7.71 5.94
CA LYS A 24 19.47 -7.56 6.63
C LYS A 24 19.38 -6.52 7.73
N THR A 25 19.95 -6.86 8.88
CA THR A 25 20.03 -5.99 10.07
C THR A 25 21.42 -5.39 10.20
N TYR A 26 21.47 -4.12 10.57
CA TYR A 26 22.66 -3.30 10.74
C TYR A 26 22.69 -2.65 12.12
N GLN A 27 23.88 -2.33 12.60
CA GLN A 27 24.07 -1.43 13.74
C GLN A 27 24.27 -0.01 13.21
N TYR A 28 23.56 0.97 13.73
CA TYR A 28 23.72 2.36 13.32
C TYR A 28 25.10 2.89 13.76
N LYS A 29 25.81 3.52 12.83
CA LYS A 29 27.18 4.07 13.05
C LYS A 29 27.28 5.52 12.55
N GLY A 30 26.21 6.28 12.72
CA GLY A 30 26.09 7.64 12.19
C GLY A 30 25.55 7.70 10.76
N LEU A 31 25.17 8.90 10.36
CA LEU A 31 24.36 9.17 9.17
C LEU A 31 25.06 8.80 7.84
N ASP A 32 26.37 8.95 7.73
CA ASP A 32 27.10 8.59 6.51
C ASP A 32 27.25 7.08 6.31
N ASN A 33 27.35 6.30 7.39
CA ASN A 33 27.31 4.85 7.31
C ASN A 33 25.90 4.38 6.89
N PHE A 34 24.86 4.95 7.49
CA PHE A 34 23.47 4.73 7.07
C PHE A 34 23.28 5.02 5.58
N ARG A 35 23.74 6.19 5.11
CA ARG A 35 23.69 6.61 3.70
C ARG A 35 24.38 5.64 2.76
N HIS A 36 25.57 5.15 3.13
CA HIS A 36 26.29 4.15 2.34
C HIS A 36 25.55 2.82 2.26
N VAL A 37 25.04 2.31 3.39
CA VAL A 37 24.31 1.03 3.46
C VAL A 37 23.01 1.11 2.65
N VAL A 38 22.19 2.14 2.84
CA VAL A 38 20.93 2.35 2.10
C VAL A 38 21.20 2.39 0.60
N ARG A 39 22.14 3.23 0.14
CA ARG A 39 22.50 3.33 -1.29
C ARG A 39 22.99 1.99 -1.86
N SER A 40 23.78 1.23 -1.09
CA SER A 40 24.25 -0.10 -1.53
C SER A 40 23.11 -1.11 -1.72
N HIS A 41 22.04 -1.03 -0.92
CA HIS A 41 20.86 -1.89 -1.10
C HIS A 41 19.93 -1.42 -2.21
N ILE A 42 19.71 -0.12 -2.33
CA ILE A 42 18.99 0.47 -3.47
C ILE A 42 19.62 -0.03 -4.78
N ASN A 43 20.94 0.11 -4.95
CA ASN A 43 21.62 -0.35 -6.17
C ASN A 43 21.37 -1.85 -6.43
N ARG A 44 21.57 -2.73 -5.44
CA ARG A 44 21.30 -4.18 -5.59
C ARG A 44 19.85 -4.49 -5.99
N LEU A 45 18.88 -3.76 -5.46
CA LEU A 45 17.47 -3.94 -5.81
C LEU A 45 17.22 -3.59 -7.28
N TYR A 46 17.75 -2.46 -7.74
CA TYR A 46 17.65 -2.05 -9.15
C TYR A 46 18.39 -3.00 -10.09
N ASP A 47 19.60 -3.44 -9.74
CA ASP A 47 20.39 -4.42 -10.51
C ASP A 47 19.67 -5.78 -10.65
N SER A 48 19.03 -6.26 -9.56
CA SER A 48 18.25 -7.50 -9.57
C SER A 48 16.98 -7.38 -10.42
N LEU A 49 16.31 -6.22 -10.41
CA LEU A 49 15.14 -5.95 -11.27
C LEU A 49 15.52 -5.90 -12.76
N ASP A 50 16.59 -5.20 -13.14
CA ASP A 50 17.07 -5.15 -14.51
C ASP A 50 17.50 -6.54 -15.03
N THR A 51 18.20 -7.31 -14.18
CA THR A 51 18.57 -8.70 -14.50
C THR A 51 17.33 -9.59 -14.74
N LYS A 52 16.26 -9.42 -13.95
CA LYS A 52 14.98 -10.13 -14.17
C LYS A 52 14.27 -9.68 -15.46
N ARG A 53 14.24 -8.38 -15.76
CA ARG A 53 13.68 -7.85 -17.03
C ARG A 53 14.39 -8.45 -18.24
N LYS A 54 15.73 -8.49 -18.23
CA LYS A 54 16.54 -9.11 -19.29
C LYS A 54 16.27 -10.61 -19.46
N ARG A 55 16.12 -11.36 -18.35
CA ARG A 55 15.76 -12.79 -18.40
C ARG A 55 14.35 -13.01 -18.98
N LYS A 56 13.37 -12.17 -18.61
CA LYS A 56 12.01 -12.26 -19.15
C LYS A 56 11.96 -11.92 -20.65
N ALA A 57 12.62 -10.84 -21.07
CA ALA A 57 12.73 -10.52 -22.50
C ALA A 57 13.35 -11.68 -23.32
N ALA A 58 14.31 -12.41 -22.74
CA ALA A 58 14.88 -13.60 -23.37
C ALA A 58 13.92 -14.81 -23.40
N SER A 59 13.05 -15.02 -22.39
CA SER A 59 12.04 -16.09 -22.43
C SER A 59 10.94 -15.78 -23.44
N ASP A 60 10.44 -14.54 -23.43
CA ASP A 60 9.31 -14.12 -24.27
C ASP A 60 9.70 -14.21 -25.77
N VAL A 61 10.96 -13.90 -26.12
CA VAL A 61 11.51 -14.11 -27.48
C VAL A 61 11.60 -15.59 -27.87
N VAL A 62 11.90 -16.50 -26.93
CA VAL A 62 11.95 -17.94 -27.21
C VAL A 62 10.54 -18.52 -27.40
N GLU A 63 9.55 -18.05 -26.65
CA GLU A 63 8.15 -18.43 -26.84
C GLU A 63 7.59 -17.90 -28.17
N ASP A 64 7.91 -16.67 -28.57
CA ASP A 64 7.43 -16.08 -29.84
C ASP A 64 8.02 -16.79 -31.08
N VAL A 65 9.29 -17.23 -31.01
CA VAL A 65 9.90 -18.08 -32.06
C VAL A 65 9.24 -19.48 -32.12
N GLY A 66 8.74 -20.00 -30.99
CA GLY A 66 7.94 -21.23 -30.95
C GLY A 66 6.52 -21.04 -31.49
N ALA A 67 5.88 -19.91 -31.19
CA ALA A 67 4.55 -19.56 -31.67
C ALA A 67 4.52 -19.29 -33.18
N ALA A 68 5.59 -18.73 -33.75
CA ALA A 68 5.73 -18.47 -35.19
C ALA A 68 5.69 -19.73 -36.09
N GLN A 69 5.66 -20.94 -35.52
CA GLN A 69 5.44 -22.20 -36.26
C GLN A 69 3.98 -22.71 -36.22
N ALA A 70 3.04 -22.01 -35.58
CA ALA A 70 1.63 -22.42 -35.52
C ALA A 70 0.64 -21.27 -35.82
N ASN A 71 -0.31 -21.57 -36.72
CA ASN A 71 -1.48 -20.76 -37.10
C ASN A 71 -1.25 -19.40 -37.80
N SER A 72 -1.20 -19.47 -39.13
CA SER A 72 -2.09 -18.60 -39.92
C SER A 72 -3.53 -19.08 -39.74
N GLN A 73 -4.43 -18.25 -39.20
CA GLN A 73 -5.77 -17.98 -39.76
C GLN A 73 -6.54 -16.90 -38.97
N ASP A 74 -7.11 -15.95 -39.74
CA ASP A 74 -8.28 -15.10 -39.49
C ASP A 74 -8.33 -13.95 -38.47
N ILE A 75 -9.02 -12.92 -38.96
CA ILE A 75 -9.39 -11.62 -38.40
C ILE A 75 -10.86 -11.45 -38.89
N ILE A 76 -11.85 -10.86 -38.21
CA ILE A 76 -11.88 -9.68 -37.31
C ILE A 76 -13.09 -9.81 -36.35
N ASP A 77 -13.14 -8.97 -35.31
CA ASP A 77 -14.23 -8.00 -35.03
C ASP A 77 -14.60 -7.80 -33.54
N SER A 78 -15.47 -6.81 -33.34
CA SER A 78 -15.63 -5.87 -32.24
C SER A 78 -16.27 -6.37 -30.92
N GLY A 79 -15.84 -5.69 -29.86
CA GLY A 79 -16.63 -5.22 -28.71
C GLY A 79 -17.87 -5.99 -28.26
N ALA A 80 -17.72 -6.76 -27.17
CA ALA A 80 -18.78 -6.99 -26.19
C ALA A 80 -18.21 -7.30 -24.80
N TYR A 81 -18.75 -6.66 -23.76
CA TYR A 81 -18.71 -7.23 -22.41
C TYR A 81 -19.64 -8.44 -22.40
N GLN A 82 -19.11 -9.64 -22.20
CA GLN A 82 -19.90 -10.86 -22.12
C GLN A 82 -20.06 -11.30 -20.67
N HIS A 83 -21.28 -11.12 -20.19
CA HIS A 83 -21.81 -11.65 -18.94
C HIS A 83 -22.12 -13.15 -19.12
N SER A 84 -21.70 -14.00 -18.18
CA SER A 84 -22.10 -15.41 -18.14
C SER A 84 -22.83 -15.72 -16.84
N GLN A 85 -24.15 -15.83 -16.89
CA GLN A 85 -24.96 -16.42 -15.81
C GLN A 85 -24.89 -17.95 -15.86
N LEU A 86 -24.90 -18.60 -14.70
CA LEU A 86 -25.38 -19.98 -14.52
C LEU A 86 -25.93 -20.18 -13.08
N SER A 87 -27.26 -20.22 -13.00
CA SER A 87 -28.15 -20.87 -12.01
C SER A 87 -27.61 -21.45 -10.67
N ASP A 88 -28.01 -20.81 -9.56
CA ASP A 88 -28.90 -21.27 -8.45
C ASP A 88 -28.64 -22.62 -7.69
N PRO A 89 -29.17 -22.82 -6.46
CA PRO A 89 -28.38 -22.53 -5.25
C PRO A 89 -28.30 -23.70 -4.26
N GLY A 90 -27.11 -23.97 -3.72
CA GLY A 90 -26.93 -24.99 -2.68
C GLY A 90 -25.59 -24.88 -1.95
N ASP A 91 -25.67 -24.83 -0.62
CA ASP A 91 -24.62 -25.19 0.36
C ASP A 91 -23.19 -24.68 0.12
N TRP A 92 -22.98 -23.38 0.29
CA TRP A 92 -21.64 -22.77 0.50
C TRP A 92 -21.48 -22.23 1.93
N TYR A 93 -21.68 -23.08 2.93
CA TYR A 93 -21.04 -22.90 4.23
C TYR A 93 -19.72 -23.69 4.23
N ASN A 94 -18.66 -23.04 4.71
CA ASN A 94 -17.24 -23.45 4.65
C ASN A 94 -16.58 -23.21 3.29
N ASN A 95 -15.99 -22.02 3.13
CA ASN A 95 -14.94 -21.78 2.14
C ASN A 95 -13.73 -21.11 2.79
N THR A 96 -13.25 -21.71 3.89
CA THR A 96 -11.85 -21.61 4.29
C THR A 96 -11.04 -22.48 3.33
N ASP A 97 -10.57 -21.92 2.22
CA ASP A 97 -9.49 -22.47 1.40
C ASP A 97 -9.09 -21.48 0.29
N ASN A 98 -8.29 -20.47 0.64
CA ASN A 98 -7.32 -19.81 -0.27
C ASN A 98 -6.33 -18.85 0.45
N GLU A 99 -6.21 -18.90 1.78
CA GLU A 99 -5.21 -18.08 2.53
C GLU A 99 -3.79 -18.70 2.54
N ASP A 100 -3.62 -19.98 2.20
CA ASP A 100 -2.36 -20.73 2.40
C ASP A 100 -1.38 -20.75 1.20
N ASN A 101 -1.72 -20.19 0.05
CA ASN A 101 -0.81 -20.16 -1.11
C ASN A 101 0.33 -19.10 -1.00
N ASP A 102 0.40 -18.31 0.08
CA ASP A 102 1.44 -17.28 0.28
C ASP A 102 2.78 -17.85 0.82
N LEU A 103 2.86 -19.17 1.10
CA LEU A 103 4.00 -19.82 1.76
C LEU A 103 5.12 -20.37 0.84
N LEU A 104 4.94 -20.34 -0.49
CA LEU A 104 5.89 -20.96 -1.44
C LEU A 104 6.20 -20.09 -2.68
N PHE A 105 6.49 -18.81 -2.44
CA PHE A 105 7.12 -17.96 -3.45
C PHE A 105 8.61 -17.78 -3.15
N PRO A 106 9.49 -17.75 -4.18
CA PRO A 106 10.89 -17.41 -3.98
C PRO A 106 10.95 -16.01 -3.38
N GLN A 107 11.32 -15.94 -2.10
CA GLN A 107 11.64 -14.69 -1.43
C GLN A 107 12.72 -14.00 -2.26
N TYR A 108 12.83 -12.67 -2.19
CA TYR A 108 13.91 -11.98 -2.88
C TYR A 108 15.26 -12.37 -2.25
N GLU A 109 15.89 -13.43 -2.78
CA GLU A 109 17.15 -13.99 -2.28
C GLU A 109 18.34 -13.04 -2.46
N GLU A 110 18.27 -12.14 -3.47
CA GLU A 110 19.34 -11.18 -3.77
C GLU A 110 19.09 -9.75 -3.22
N GLY A 111 17.92 -9.47 -2.62
CA GLY A 111 17.69 -8.18 -1.96
C GLY A 111 16.23 -7.92 -1.55
N SER A 112 15.98 -7.74 -0.25
CA SER A 112 14.68 -7.28 0.25
C SER A 112 14.53 -5.76 0.08
N GLN A 113 13.30 -5.29 -0.18
CA GLN A 113 12.98 -3.85 -0.14
C GLN A 113 13.07 -3.25 1.28
N TYR A 114 13.42 -4.06 2.30
CA TYR A 114 13.64 -3.60 3.67
C TYR A 114 15.04 -3.91 4.18
N ILE A 115 15.54 -3.00 5.01
CA ILE A 115 16.66 -3.23 5.92
C ILE A 115 16.30 -2.72 7.31
N ILE A 116 16.94 -3.28 8.33
CA ILE A 116 16.73 -2.90 9.72
C ILE A 116 18.02 -2.26 10.26
N PHE A 117 17.89 -1.19 11.03
CA PHE A 117 18.95 -0.66 11.87
C PHE A 117 18.55 -0.79 13.34
N SER A 118 19.48 -1.26 14.17
CA SER A 118 19.46 -1.01 15.60
C SER A 118 20.05 0.39 15.85
N ILE A 119 19.25 1.28 16.44
CA ILE A 119 19.58 2.69 16.68
C ILE A 119 18.93 3.16 17.99
N ASP A 120 19.71 3.78 18.87
CA ASP A 120 19.19 4.37 20.10
C ASP A 120 18.29 5.58 19.80
N ASN A 121 17.38 5.88 20.73
CA ASN A 121 16.45 6.99 20.56
C ASN A 121 17.17 8.33 20.36
N ASP A 122 18.22 8.65 21.10
CA ASP A 122 18.84 9.98 21.01
C ASP A 122 19.50 10.19 19.64
N SER A 123 20.20 9.18 19.12
CA SER A 123 20.69 9.14 17.74
C SER A 123 19.56 9.26 16.71
N PHE A 124 18.42 8.60 16.92
CA PHE A 124 17.28 8.71 16.00
C PHE A 124 16.66 10.13 16.02
N GLN A 125 16.37 10.66 17.22
CA GLN A 125 15.84 12.01 17.42
C GLN A 125 16.74 13.07 16.79
N GLN A 126 18.07 12.96 16.97
CA GLN A 126 19.02 13.91 16.45
C GLN A 126 19.10 13.88 14.91
N ASN A 127 19.33 12.70 14.32
CA ASN A 127 19.75 12.60 12.92
C ASN A 127 18.59 12.47 11.91
N PHE A 128 17.36 12.16 12.37
CA PHE A 128 16.20 11.88 11.49
C PHE A 128 14.97 12.76 11.74
N LEU A 129 14.89 13.49 12.87
CA LEU A 129 13.70 14.31 13.21
C LEU A 129 13.97 15.80 13.42
N ARG A 130 15.22 16.21 13.63
CA ARG A 130 15.59 17.64 13.84
C ARG A 130 16.13 18.34 12.61
N GLU A 131 16.70 17.57 11.69
CA GLU A 131 17.30 18.06 10.46
C GLU A 131 16.41 17.63 9.31
N ASP A 132 16.04 18.57 8.44
CA ASP A 132 15.19 18.34 7.26
C ASP A 132 16.02 17.65 6.15
N HIS A 133 16.56 16.49 6.50
CA HIS A 133 17.35 15.67 5.62
C HIS A 133 16.41 14.79 4.80
N HIS A 134 16.29 15.07 3.50
CA HIS A 134 15.78 14.11 2.52
C HIS A 134 16.81 12.97 2.34
N ILE A 135 16.93 12.08 3.33
CA ILE A 135 17.88 10.95 3.35
C ILE A 135 17.34 9.84 2.43
N PHE A 136 17.38 10.09 1.12
CA PHE A 136 16.85 9.26 0.03
C PHE A 136 15.32 9.13 0.00
N HIS A 137 14.81 8.62 -1.12
CA HIS A 137 13.42 8.17 -1.27
C HIS A 137 13.23 6.82 -0.56
N VAL A 138 13.19 6.85 0.77
CA VAL A 138 12.86 5.71 1.63
C VAL A 138 11.52 5.96 2.35
N ARG A 139 11.06 5.00 3.16
CA ARG A 139 10.10 5.26 4.25
C ARG A 139 10.66 4.71 5.55
N LEU A 140 10.50 5.45 6.64
CA LEU A 140 11.02 5.12 7.97
C LEU A 140 9.92 4.63 8.91
N CYS A 141 10.22 3.60 9.69
CA CYS A 141 9.40 3.15 10.81
C CYS A 141 10.31 2.84 12.01
N TYR A 142 10.26 3.67 13.06
CA TYR A 142 11.10 3.57 14.25
C TYR A 142 10.25 3.31 15.51
N CYS A 143 10.65 2.28 16.28
CA CYS A 143 10.03 1.89 17.54
C CYS A 143 11.02 2.14 18.71
N PRO A 144 10.82 3.19 19.54
CA PRO A 144 11.74 3.53 20.63
C PRO A 144 11.80 2.47 21.73
N GLN A 145 10.74 1.68 21.92
CA GLN A 145 10.70 0.59 22.90
C GLN A 145 11.68 -0.55 22.56
N THR A 146 12.04 -0.70 21.28
CA THR A 146 12.93 -1.76 20.79
C THR A 146 14.25 -1.24 20.23
N ASN A 147 14.40 0.08 20.06
CA ASN A 147 15.52 0.71 19.35
C ASN A 147 15.71 0.15 17.92
N ILE A 148 14.60 -0.16 17.25
CA ILE A 148 14.55 -0.70 15.89
C ILE A 148 14.04 0.38 14.93
N LEU A 149 14.84 0.69 13.90
CA LEU A 149 14.45 1.44 12.71
C LEU A 149 14.34 0.49 11.51
N VAL A 150 13.13 0.28 11.02
CA VAL A 150 12.88 -0.37 9.73
C VAL A 150 12.92 0.69 8.63
N VAL A 151 13.69 0.43 7.57
CA VAL A 151 13.79 1.29 6.39
C VAL A 151 13.22 0.54 5.19
N LYS A 152 12.16 1.09 4.59
CA LYS A 152 11.59 0.63 3.30
C LYS A 152 12.28 1.38 2.17
N MET A 153 12.61 0.67 1.10
CA MET A 153 13.16 1.21 -0.16
C MET A 153 12.12 1.00 -1.27
N PRO A 154 11.20 1.98 -1.49
CA PRO A 154 10.27 1.99 -2.60
C PRO A 154 10.90 1.63 -3.95
N LEU A 155 10.17 0.81 -4.71
CA LEU A 155 10.52 0.42 -6.08
C LEU A 155 9.69 1.25 -7.08
N PRO A 156 10.08 1.33 -8.37
CA PRO A 156 9.40 2.20 -9.33
C PRO A 156 7.87 2.01 -9.43
N SER A 157 7.37 0.78 -9.44
CA SER A 157 5.93 0.48 -9.46
C SER A 157 5.19 0.81 -8.16
N HIS A 158 5.92 0.89 -7.04
CA HIS A 158 5.37 1.26 -5.74
C HIS A 158 5.16 2.78 -5.68
N GLU A 159 6.17 3.57 -6.09
CA GLU A 159 6.01 5.03 -6.21
C GLU A 159 4.99 5.41 -7.31
N GLU A 160 4.93 4.68 -8.43
CA GLU A 160 3.90 4.87 -9.47
C GLU A 160 2.49 4.68 -8.91
N ALA A 161 2.27 3.62 -8.12
CA ALA A 161 0.98 3.38 -7.47
C ALA A 161 0.64 4.47 -6.43
N ALA A 162 1.63 5.01 -5.71
CA ALA A 162 1.41 6.13 -4.79
C ALA A 162 1.01 7.41 -5.52
N VAL A 163 1.71 7.73 -6.62
CA VAL A 163 1.44 8.91 -7.47
C VAL A 163 0.08 8.79 -8.15
N ALA A 164 -0.19 7.71 -8.90
CA ALA A 164 -1.43 7.53 -9.64
C ALA A 164 -2.67 7.51 -8.71
N PHE A 165 -2.56 6.93 -7.51
CA PHE A 165 -3.63 7.01 -6.51
C PHE A 165 -3.86 8.44 -6.02
N GLY A 166 -2.77 9.18 -5.74
CA GLY A 166 -2.84 10.60 -5.36
C GLY A 166 -3.44 11.49 -6.45
N GLU A 167 -3.20 11.18 -7.72
CA GLU A 167 -3.78 11.87 -8.87
C GLU A 167 -5.28 11.60 -9.00
N MET A 168 -5.74 10.33 -8.96
CA MET A 168 -7.18 9.99 -8.95
C MET A 168 -7.94 10.76 -7.88
N LEU A 169 -7.42 10.77 -6.64
CA LEU A 169 -8.00 11.52 -5.54
C LEU A 169 -7.99 13.04 -5.80
N THR A 170 -6.92 13.57 -6.38
CA THR A 170 -6.78 15.00 -6.70
C THR A 170 -7.76 15.44 -7.79
N PHE A 171 -7.99 14.63 -8.83
CA PHE A 171 -8.96 14.93 -9.88
C PHE A 171 -10.39 14.94 -9.34
N ASN A 172 -10.80 13.91 -8.59
CA ASN A 172 -12.09 13.86 -7.91
C ASN A 172 -12.32 15.08 -7.00
N LEU A 173 -11.33 15.44 -6.19
CA LEU A 173 -11.39 16.64 -5.34
C LEU A 173 -11.42 17.96 -6.15
N ALA A 174 -10.88 18.00 -7.37
CA ALA A 174 -10.91 19.17 -8.22
C ALA A 174 -12.31 19.41 -8.80
N GLU A 175 -13.05 18.37 -9.20
CA GLU A 175 -14.47 18.50 -9.59
C GLU A 175 -15.31 19.14 -8.48
N MET A 176 -15.01 18.75 -7.23
CA MET A 176 -15.66 19.25 -6.03
C MET A 176 -15.26 20.67 -5.66
N VAL A 177 -14.22 21.24 -6.29
CA VAL A 177 -13.55 22.51 -5.94
C VAL A 177 -12.88 22.47 -4.55
N LEU A 178 -12.44 21.28 -4.13
CA LEU A 178 -11.83 21.02 -2.82
C LEU A 178 -10.36 20.61 -2.86
N ARG A 179 -9.73 20.58 -4.04
CA ARG A 179 -8.31 20.18 -4.22
C ARG A 179 -7.33 20.89 -3.26
N TYR A 180 -7.63 22.13 -2.86
CA TYR A 180 -6.81 22.90 -1.91
C TYR A 180 -7.26 22.80 -0.46
N GLU A 181 -8.44 22.23 -0.17
CA GLU A 181 -8.93 22.01 1.20
C GLU A 181 -8.33 20.74 1.85
N ILE A 182 -7.63 19.92 1.07
CA ILE A 182 -6.82 18.80 1.56
C ILE A 182 -5.35 19.23 1.71
N ALA A 183 -4.72 18.75 2.78
CA ALA A 183 -3.27 18.73 2.95
C ALA A 183 -2.73 17.36 2.51
N LEU A 184 -1.66 17.41 1.72
CA LEU A 184 -0.82 16.25 1.44
C LEU A 184 0.09 16.06 2.65
N TRP A 185 -0.10 14.96 3.37
CA TRP A 185 0.79 14.55 4.45
C TRP A 185 1.94 13.71 3.84
N GLY A 186 1.67 12.90 2.82
CA GLY A 186 2.72 12.26 2.00
C GLY A 186 3.80 11.54 2.83
N HIS A 187 5.07 11.83 2.55
CA HIS A 187 6.24 11.33 3.28
C HIS A 187 6.40 11.88 4.71
N THR A 188 5.47 12.67 5.24
CA THR A 188 5.63 13.31 6.56
C THR A 188 5.75 12.26 7.65
N THR A 189 6.85 12.31 8.36
CA THR A 189 7.21 11.47 9.50
C THR A 189 6.22 11.68 10.66
N LEU A 190 5.26 10.77 10.85
CA LEU A 190 4.21 10.90 11.86
C LEU A 190 4.60 10.24 13.17
N ARG A 191 4.66 11.04 14.26
CA ARG A 191 4.84 10.55 15.62
C ARG A 191 3.51 10.16 16.27
N VAL A 192 3.49 8.94 16.78
CA VAL A 192 2.41 8.30 17.54
C VAL A 192 2.49 8.67 19.02
N ASN A 193 1.38 8.51 19.74
CA ASN A 193 1.31 8.76 21.18
C ASN A 193 2.31 7.91 22.00
N ASP A 194 2.68 6.73 21.52
CA ASP A 194 3.70 5.83 22.11
C ASP A 194 5.14 6.20 21.69
N SER A 195 5.34 7.35 21.05
CA SER A 195 6.59 7.81 20.43
C SER A 195 7.13 6.96 19.27
N THR A 196 6.41 5.94 18.81
CA THR A 196 6.68 5.32 17.50
C THR A 196 6.63 6.40 16.43
N VAL A 197 7.50 6.27 15.45
CA VAL A 197 7.52 7.11 14.25
C VAL A 197 7.27 6.20 13.05
N LYS A 198 6.29 6.54 12.20
CA LYS A 198 6.00 5.79 10.98
C LYS A 198 5.63 6.74 9.84
N GLU A 199 6.08 6.41 8.64
CA GLU A 199 5.70 7.08 7.40
C GLU A 199 4.77 6.17 6.59
N ALA A 200 3.73 6.76 6.00
CA ALA A 200 2.85 6.08 5.06
C ALA A 200 3.43 6.14 3.64
N ASP A 201 2.93 5.31 2.73
CA ASP A 201 3.28 5.45 1.32
C ASP A 201 2.56 6.65 0.68
N GLY A 202 1.34 6.95 1.15
CA GLY A 202 0.62 8.19 0.88
C GLY A 202 -0.31 8.56 2.04
N ALA A 203 -0.59 9.84 2.24
CA ALA A 203 -1.44 10.31 3.34
C ALA A 203 -2.10 11.65 3.05
N TRP A 204 -3.40 11.76 3.36
CA TRP A 204 -4.26 12.92 3.07
C TRP A 204 -5.18 13.22 4.26
N GLY A 205 -5.49 14.49 4.45
CA GLY A 205 -6.49 14.92 5.43
C GLY A 205 -6.88 16.39 5.25
N PRO A 206 -7.83 16.91 6.02
CA PRO A 206 -8.28 18.28 5.88
C PRO A 206 -7.13 19.25 6.20
N ARG A 207 -6.86 20.21 5.32
CA ARG A 207 -5.84 21.26 5.54
C ARG A 207 -6.15 22.12 6.77
N ARG A 208 -7.43 22.23 7.11
CA ARG A 208 -7.95 22.89 8.31
C ARG A 208 -8.88 21.89 9.02
N PRO A 209 -8.35 21.01 9.88
CA PRO A 209 -9.19 20.09 10.65
C PRO A 209 -10.15 20.87 11.58
N PRO A 210 -11.24 20.24 12.04
CA PRO A 210 -12.05 20.78 13.13
C PRO A 210 -11.18 21.12 14.35
N ARG A 211 -11.58 22.14 15.13
CA ARG A 211 -10.74 22.73 16.20
C ARG A 211 -10.21 21.72 17.22
N ASP A 212 -11.03 20.72 17.54
CA ASP A 212 -10.75 19.71 18.56
C ASP A 212 -10.21 18.39 17.97
N ALA A 213 -9.98 18.33 16.66
CA ALA A 213 -9.46 17.17 15.97
C ALA A 213 -7.93 17.27 15.79
N PRO A 214 -7.16 16.18 15.99
CA PRO A 214 -5.71 16.23 15.88
C PRO A 214 -5.26 16.53 14.43
N PRO A 215 -4.19 17.31 14.24
CA PRO A 215 -3.61 17.58 12.92
C PRO A 215 -2.87 16.33 12.43
N ARG A 216 -3.63 15.43 11.81
CA ARG A 216 -3.20 14.11 11.30
C ARG A 216 -3.95 13.79 10.01
N PRO A 217 -3.43 12.90 9.14
CA PRO A 217 -4.19 12.40 8.01
C PRO A 217 -5.42 11.62 8.47
N THR A 218 -6.44 11.62 7.62
CA THR A 218 -7.70 10.90 7.78
C THR A 218 -7.82 9.74 6.81
N LEU A 219 -7.10 9.81 5.70
CA LEU A 219 -6.93 8.77 4.70
C LEU A 219 -5.44 8.48 4.57
N VAL A 220 -5.06 7.22 4.67
CA VAL A 220 -3.69 6.75 4.41
C VAL A 220 -3.68 5.68 3.33
N LEU A 221 -2.55 5.54 2.68
CA LEU A 221 -2.25 4.52 1.68
C LEU A 221 -1.00 3.76 2.10
N GLU A 222 -1.10 2.44 2.10
CA GLU A 222 0.01 1.50 2.25
C GLU A 222 0.02 0.60 1.00
N ILE A 223 1.21 0.41 0.43
CA ILE A 223 1.42 -0.32 -0.82
C ILE A 223 2.47 -1.40 -0.57
N ALA A 224 2.07 -2.63 -0.86
CA ALA A 224 2.90 -3.82 -0.79
C ALA A 224 3.30 -4.27 -2.19
N PHE A 225 4.61 -4.27 -2.46
CA PHE A 225 5.17 -4.95 -3.64
C PHE A 225 5.67 -6.34 -3.24
N SER A 226 6.81 -6.43 -2.54
CA SER A 226 7.36 -7.72 -2.06
C SER A 226 6.89 -8.14 -0.66
N ASP A 227 6.03 -7.37 0.02
CA ASP A 227 5.48 -7.75 1.33
C ASP A 227 4.49 -8.92 1.23
N THR A 228 4.33 -9.68 2.31
CA THR A 228 3.16 -10.56 2.48
C THR A 228 1.88 -9.75 2.62
N TYR A 229 0.74 -10.32 2.22
CA TYR A 229 -0.55 -9.66 2.41
C TYR A 229 -0.86 -9.43 3.90
N ALA A 230 -0.47 -10.38 4.77
CA ALA A 230 -0.59 -10.25 6.21
C ALA A 230 0.16 -9.01 6.77
N LYS A 231 1.35 -8.69 6.25
CA LYS A 231 2.09 -7.48 6.65
C LYS A 231 1.38 -6.22 6.16
N LEU A 232 0.93 -6.15 4.91
CA LEU A 232 0.15 -5.02 4.39
C LEU A 232 -1.06 -4.73 5.28
N ARG A 233 -1.84 -5.76 5.60
CA ARG A 233 -3.01 -5.68 6.48
C ARG A 233 -2.63 -5.16 7.86
N ARG A 234 -1.52 -5.63 8.45
CA ARG A 234 -1.02 -5.15 9.76
C ARG A 234 -0.60 -3.67 9.71
N ASP A 235 0.10 -3.26 8.66
CA ASP A 235 0.50 -1.86 8.44
C ASP A 235 -0.74 -0.95 8.27
N ALA A 236 -1.74 -1.35 7.46
CA ALA A 236 -2.99 -0.61 7.30
C ALA A 236 -3.79 -0.52 8.63
N HIS A 237 -3.93 -1.63 9.35
CA HIS A 237 -4.59 -1.68 10.66
C HIS A 237 -3.91 -0.78 11.71
N TYR A 238 -2.59 -0.60 11.64
CA TYR A 238 -1.85 0.28 12.55
C TYR A 238 -2.34 1.74 12.49
N TRP A 239 -2.68 2.21 11.29
CA TRP A 239 -3.10 3.59 11.06
C TRP A 239 -4.51 3.91 11.57
N ILE A 240 -5.44 2.98 11.38
CA ILE A 240 -6.84 3.15 11.81
C ILE A 240 -7.07 2.83 13.30
N TYR A 241 -6.06 2.32 14.01
CA TYR A 241 -6.17 2.00 15.43
C TYR A 241 -6.37 3.28 16.28
N PRO A 242 -7.48 3.42 17.04
CA PRO A 242 -7.85 4.68 17.67
C PRO A 242 -6.88 5.24 18.72
N ALA A 243 -6.07 4.40 19.39
CA ALA A 243 -5.09 4.91 20.36
C ALA A 243 -3.71 5.24 19.74
N ARG A 244 -3.54 5.02 18.43
CA ARG A 244 -2.29 5.24 17.69
C ARG A 244 -2.38 6.48 16.80
N GLN A 245 -2.79 6.30 15.55
CA GLN A 245 -2.72 7.33 14.50
C GLN A 245 -4.06 7.97 14.14
N GLU A 246 -5.19 7.32 14.45
CA GLU A 246 -6.55 7.86 14.24
C GLU A 246 -6.87 8.27 12.79
N ALA A 247 -6.30 7.57 11.81
CA ALA A 247 -6.78 7.64 10.44
C ALA A 247 -8.23 7.08 10.41
N CYS A 248 -9.11 7.72 9.64
CA CYS A 248 -10.49 7.26 9.51
C CYS A 248 -10.60 6.09 8.51
N ILE A 249 -9.69 6.04 7.54
CA ILE A 249 -9.63 5.05 6.46
C ILE A 249 -8.16 4.74 6.17
N ALA A 250 -7.83 3.47 5.98
CA ALA A 250 -6.57 3.03 5.35
C ALA A 250 -6.87 2.26 4.07
N ILE A 251 -6.15 2.57 2.99
CA ILE A 251 -6.18 1.82 1.73
C ILE A 251 -4.93 0.94 1.67
N GLY A 252 -5.12 -0.36 1.49
CA GLY A 252 -4.05 -1.31 1.21
C GLY A 252 -4.02 -1.63 -0.28
N ILE A 253 -2.86 -1.52 -0.92
CA ILE A 253 -2.67 -1.93 -2.32
C ILE A 253 -1.58 -3.01 -2.38
N LYS A 254 -1.95 -4.25 -2.73
CA LYS A 254 -1.02 -5.35 -2.93
C LYS A 254 -0.79 -5.57 -4.43
N ILE A 255 0.40 -5.21 -4.91
CA ILE A 255 0.84 -5.46 -6.29
C ILE A 255 1.41 -6.88 -6.36
N ASN A 256 0.95 -7.67 -7.34
CA ASN A 256 1.54 -8.97 -7.64
C ASN A 256 2.82 -8.78 -8.46
N VAL A 257 3.97 -9.23 -7.94
CA VAL A 257 5.27 -8.95 -8.56
C VAL A 257 5.55 -9.73 -9.85
N GLN A 258 4.83 -10.82 -10.12
CA GLN A 258 5.10 -11.75 -11.24
C GLN A 258 4.17 -11.52 -12.44
N ARG A 259 2.89 -11.21 -12.17
CA ARG A 259 1.83 -11.09 -13.18
C ARG A 259 1.01 -9.81 -12.99
N PRO A 260 0.38 -9.26 -14.04
CA PRO A 260 -0.54 -8.14 -13.94
C PRO A 260 -1.75 -8.39 -13.01
N GLY A 261 -1.57 -8.09 -11.72
CA GLY A 261 -2.59 -8.23 -10.69
C GLY A 261 -2.37 -7.23 -9.55
N ILE A 262 -3.43 -6.54 -9.13
CA ILE A 262 -3.41 -5.56 -8.02
C ILE A 262 -4.65 -5.81 -7.16
N THR A 263 -4.45 -6.18 -5.90
CA THR A 263 -5.51 -6.26 -4.89
C THR A 263 -5.61 -4.93 -4.16
N ILE A 264 -6.83 -4.44 -3.96
CA ILE A 264 -7.12 -3.20 -3.23
C ILE A 264 -8.09 -3.52 -2.09
N ASP A 265 -7.70 -3.10 -0.88
CA ASP A 265 -8.51 -3.17 0.33
C ASP A 265 -8.82 -1.76 0.85
N GLN A 266 -10.00 -1.59 1.42
CA GLN A 266 -10.33 -0.46 2.28
C GLN A 266 -10.57 -0.95 3.70
N TYR A 267 -9.83 -0.40 4.66
CA TYR A 267 -9.88 -0.74 6.08
C TYR A 267 -10.41 0.43 6.90
N GLU A 268 -11.29 0.14 7.86
CA GLU A 268 -11.85 1.10 8.81
C GLU A 268 -11.93 0.49 10.22
N TRP A 269 -12.01 1.33 11.26
CA TRP A 269 -12.18 0.85 12.63
C TRP A 269 -13.66 0.72 13.01
N ASP A 270 -14.11 -0.51 13.27
CA ASP A 270 -15.45 -0.76 13.79
C ASP A 270 -15.46 -0.55 15.32
N ILE A 271 -15.99 0.60 15.74
CA ILE A 271 -16.12 0.98 17.15
C ILE A 271 -17.00 -0.02 17.92
N SER A 272 -18.03 -0.60 17.28
CA SER A 272 -18.95 -1.53 17.94
C SER A 272 -18.32 -2.90 18.21
N LYS A 273 -17.39 -3.32 17.35
CA LYS A 273 -16.66 -4.59 17.45
C LYS A 273 -15.26 -4.44 18.05
N CYS A 274 -14.84 -3.21 18.38
CA CYS A 274 -13.50 -2.84 18.85
C CYS A 274 -12.36 -3.45 18.02
N LYS A 275 -12.51 -3.50 16.69
CA LYS A 275 -11.55 -4.14 15.78
C LYS A 275 -11.54 -3.46 14.40
N PRO A 276 -10.45 -3.61 13.61
CA PRO A 276 -10.46 -3.18 12.22
C PRO A 276 -11.34 -4.11 11.39
N VAL A 277 -11.97 -3.56 10.35
CA VAL A 277 -12.78 -4.28 9.37
C VAL A 277 -12.41 -3.87 7.96
N THR A 278 -12.41 -4.82 7.04
CA THR A 278 -12.34 -4.54 5.60
C THR A 278 -13.73 -4.14 5.13
N THR A 279 -13.89 -2.95 4.57
CA THR A 279 -15.17 -2.42 4.03
C THR A 279 -15.27 -2.51 2.52
N ASN A 280 -14.16 -2.80 1.84
CA ASN A 280 -14.10 -3.05 0.40
C ASN A 280 -12.90 -3.95 0.09
N HIS A 281 -13.07 -4.92 -0.79
CA HIS A 281 -12.01 -5.81 -1.27
C HIS A 281 -12.27 -6.15 -2.74
N PHE A 282 -11.26 -5.99 -3.58
CA PHE A 282 -11.28 -6.47 -4.96
C PHE A 282 -9.87 -6.63 -5.53
N THR A 283 -9.72 -7.49 -6.53
CA THR A 283 -8.46 -7.64 -7.28
C THR A 283 -8.66 -7.36 -8.76
N ILE A 284 -7.91 -6.39 -9.29
CA ILE A 284 -7.84 -6.08 -10.72
C ILE A 284 -6.78 -6.98 -11.35
N LYS A 285 -7.10 -7.66 -12.45
CA LYS A 285 -6.22 -8.62 -13.13
C LYS A 285 -6.24 -8.39 -14.64
N ARG A 286 -5.10 -8.56 -15.32
CA ARG A 286 -4.99 -8.48 -16.80
C ARG A 286 -4.54 -9.83 -17.38
N SER A 287 -5.29 -10.33 -18.36
CA SER A 287 -4.98 -11.55 -19.13
C SER A 287 -5.05 -11.22 -20.62
N GLY A 288 -3.90 -11.24 -21.30
CA GLY A 288 -3.76 -10.69 -22.63
C GLY A 288 -4.23 -9.22 -22.69
N LYS A 289 -5.16 -8.93 -23.60
CA LYS A 289 -5.79 -7.60 -23.75
C LYS A 289 -7.02 -7.37 -22.85
N ARG A 290 -7.47 -8.37 -22.09
CA ARG A 290 -8.67 -8.27 -21.25
C ARG A 290 -8.29 -7.95 -19.81
N ILE A 291 -8.98 -6.98 -19.21
CA ILE A 291 -8.91 -6.66 -17.79
C ILE A 291 -10.20 -7.16 -17.15
N TYR A 292 -10.08 -7.77 -15.97
CA TYR A 292 -11.19 -8.31 -15.21
C TYR A 292 -10.99 -8.01 -13.72
N PHE A 293 -12.11 -7.93 -13.01
CA PHE A 293 -12.12 -7.76 -11.57
C PHE A 293 -12.55 -9.05 -10.91
N ASP A 294 -11.97 -9.30 -9.75
CA ASP A 294 -12.33 -10.34 -8.81
C ASP A 294 -12.88 -9.62 -7.57
N SER A 295 -14.20 -9.59 -7.43
CA SER A 295 -14.94 -8.84 -6.40
C SER A 295 -16.33 -9.44 -6.18
N GLU A 296 -16.89 -9.24 -5.00
CA GLU A 296 -18.29 -9.53 -4.67
C GLU A 296 -19.28 -8.55 -5.32
N ASN A 297 -18.80 -7.42 -5.87
CA ASN A 297 -19.62 -6.41 -6.54
C ASN A 297 -19.48 -6.49 -8.07
N ASP A 298 -20.61 -6.55 -8.78
CA ASP A 298 -20.64 -6.56 -10.26
C ASP A 298 -20.00 -5.31 -10.89
N GLU A 299 -20.08 -4.16 -10.21
CA GLU A 299 -19.42 -2.90 -10.59
C GLU A 299 -18.49 -2.45 -9.44
N PRO A 300 -17.22 -2.92 -9.43
CA PRO A 300 -16.28 -2.59 -8.36
C PRO A 300 -15.81 -1.14 -8.50
N ARG A 301 -15.92 -0.42 -7.38
CA ARG A 301 -15.57 1.00 -7.22
C ARG A 301 -15.01 1.23 -5.82
N LEU A 302 -14.10 2.20 -5.68
CA LEU A 302 -13.56 2.58 -4.38
C LEU A 302 -14.25 3.88 -3.91
N ILE A 303 -14.96 3.81 -2.79
CA ILE A 303 -15.72 4.94 -2.23
C ILE A 303 -15.03 5.42 -0.96
N ILE A 304 -14.57 6.67 -0.97
CA ILE A 304 -13.97 7.35 0.18
C ILE A 304 -15.04 8.31 0.74
N PRO A 305 -15.66 8.01 1.90
CA PRO A 305 -16.72 8.85 2.44
C PRO A 305 -16.22 10.26 2.80
N PHE A 306 -16.94 11.27 2.31
CA PHE A 306 -16.62 12.68 2.47
C PHE A 306 -16.39 13.06 3.93
N HIS A 307 -17.32 12.61 4.78
CA HIS A 307 -17.33 12.96 6.19
C HIS A 307 -16.15 12.37 6.97
N LYS A 308 -15.56 11.27 6.48
CA LYS A 308 -14.33 10.68 7.02
C LYS A 308 -13.10 11.45 6.55
N LEU A 309 -12.99 11.73 5.24
CA LEU A 309 -11.85 12.47 4.68
C LEU A 309 -11.76 13.93 5.18
N PHE A 310 -12.90 14.61 5.40
CA PHE A 310 -12.90 16.00 5.85
C PHE A 310 -13.23 16.19 7.34
N ARG A 311 -13.53 15.12 8.08
CA ARG A 311 -14.02 15.15 9.48
C ARG A 311 -15.21 16.12 9.70
N ARG A 312 -16.07 16.28 8.69
CA ARG A 312 -17.28 17.11 8.72
C ARG A 312 -18.30 16.66 7.67
N GLN A 313 -19.57 16.97 7.87
CA GLN A 313 -20.58 16.77 6.83
C GLN A 313 -20.37 17.70 5.64
N GLY A 314 -20.89 17.28 4.48
CA GLY A 314 -21.02 18.12 3.29
C GLY A 314 -21.99 19.27 3.53
N LYS A 315 -21.65 20.47 3.03
CA LYS A 315 -22.41 21.72 3.20
C LYS A 315 -23.22 22.11 1.97
N ILE A 316 -22.84 21.59 0.80
CA ILE A 316 -23.48 21.85 -0.50
C ILE A 316 -23.58 20.53 -1.29
N PRO A 317 -24.50 20.39 -2.27
CA PRO A 317 -24.69 19.14 -3.02
C PRO A 317 -23.46 18.61 -3.78
N ARG A 318 -22.45 19.48 -4.02
CA ARG A 318 -21.17 19.10 -4.63
C ARG A 318 -20.20 18.45 -3.63
N GLU A 319 -20.40 18.65 -2.33
CA GLU A 319 -19.63 17.99 -1.25
C GLU A 319 -20.23 16.61 -0.95
N ARG A 320 -19.95 15.66 -1.85
CA ARG A 320 -20.38 14.26 -1.82
C ARG A 320 -19.20 13.31 -1.56
N ASP A 321 -19.48 12.04 -1.34
CA ASP A 321 -18.43 11.01 -1.26
C ASP A 321 -17.61 10.94 -2.55
N ILE A 322 -16.33 10.63 -2.43
CA ILE A 322 -15.41 10.48 -3.57
C ILE A 322 -15.56 9.06 -4.10
N ILE A 323 -15.82 8.92 -5.39
CA ILE A 323 -16.09 7.65 -6.06
C ILE A 323 -15.04 7.47 -7.14
N ILE A 324 -14.03 6.65 -6.87
CA ILE A 324 -13.08 6.22 -7.89
C ILE A 324 -13.76 5.06 -8.65
N SER A 325 -14.11 5.34 -9.90
CA SER A 325 -14.87 4.45 -10.78
C SER A 325 -14.06 3.24 -11.26
N THR A 326 -14.76 2.24 -11.79
CA THR A 326 -14.16 1.06 -12.42
C THR A 326 -13.18 1.45 -13.54
N GLN A 327 -13.47 2.52 -14.29
CA GLN A 327 -12.59 3.02 -15.36
C GLN A 327 -11.30 3.64 -14.81
N GLU A 328 -11.38 4.50 -13.79
CA GLU A 328 -10.20 5.07 -13.13
C GLU A 328 -9.33 3.97 -12.50
N LEU A 329 -9.95 2.94 -11.91
CA LEU A 329 -9.24 1.77 -11.37
C LEU A 329 -8.51 0.96 -12.46
N VAL A 330 -9.09 0.85 -13.66
CA VAL A 330 -8.46 0.23 -14.83
C VAL A 330 -7.28 1.05 -15.35
N GLU A 331 -7.40 2.37 -15.40
CA GLU A 331 -6.34 3.29 -15.81
C GLU A 331 -5.17 3.26 -14.81
N PHE A 332 -5.48 3.37 -13.51
CA PHE A 332 -4.53 3.17 -12.41
C PHE A 332 -3.75 1.85 -12.52
N ALA A 333 -4.47 0.73 -12.71
CA ALA A 333 -3.83 -0.57 -12.83
C ALA A 333 -2.91 -0.65 -14.06
N SER A 334 -3.33 -0.04 -15.17
CA SER A 334 -2.54 0.00 -16.41
C SER A 334 -1.25 0.78 -16.22
N LEU A 335 -1.27 1.97 -15.61
CA LEU A 335 -0.06 2.76 -15.29
C LEU A 335 0.93 1.96 -14.43
N VAL A 336 0.44 1.32 -13.37
CA VAL A 336 1.27 0.51 -12.46
C VAL A 336 1.88 -0.70 -13.16
N TRP A 337 1.11 -1.42 -13.99
CA TRP A 337 1.61 -2.57 -14.74
C TRP A 337 2.59 -2.18 -15.84
N ASP A 338 2.34 -1.07 -16.53
CA ASP A 338 3.24 -0.60 -17.57
C ASP A 338 4.57 -0.19 -16.93
N ARG A 339 4.57 0.49 -15.78
CA ARG A 339 5.80 0.74 -14.99
C ARG A 339 6.48 -0.53 -14.48
N GLN A 340 5.71 -1.56 -14.15
CA GLN A 340 6.21 -2.84 -13.65
C GLN A 340 6.93 -3.65 -14.74
N PHE A 341 6.33 -3.73 -15.93
CA PHE A 341 6.75 -4.63 -17.01
C PHE A 341 7.46 -3.93 -18.19
N SER A 342 7.61 -2.60 -18.19
CA SER A 342 8.46 -1.82 -19.11
C SER A 342 9.94 -2.18 -19.01
#